data_AF-A0A6A7RQ58-F1
#
_entry.id   AF-A0A6A7RQ58-F1
#
_cell.length_a   1.000
_cell.length_b   1.000
_cell.length_c   1.000
_cell.angle_alpha   90.00
_cell.angle_beta   90.00
_cell.angle_gamma   90.00
#
_symmetry.space_group_name_H-M   'P 1'
#
loop_
_entity.id
_entity.type
_entity.pdbx_description
1 polymer ?
#
loop_
_entity_poly.entity_id
_entity_poly.type
_entity_poly.pdbx_seq_one_letter_code
_entity_poly.pdbx_strand_id
1 'polypeptide(L)'
;MTDPISRRNFLRGRFSRAPAALRPPWALAEEVFLQACTRCADCLPVCPTHIVRNGDGGYPVVDFGLGECTFCAACFAPCPTQAICIGDIDESDEKT
;
A
#
# COMPACT_ATOMS: atom_id res chain seq x y z
N MET A 1 1.35 15.71 -16.79
CA MET A 1 1.11 14.94 -15.55
C MET A 1 -0.28 15.29 -15.05
N THR A 2 -1.30 14.57 -15.52
CA THR A 2 -2.70 14.80 -15.15
C THR A 2 -3.12 13.58 -14.36
N ASP A 3 -3.14 13.69 -13.03
CA ASP A 3 -3.73 12.66 -12.19
C ASP A 3 -5.23 12.63 -12.49
N PRO A 4 -5.77 11.54 -13.09
CA PRO A 4 -7.17 11.49 -13.42
C PRO A 4 -7.98 11.50 -12.13
N ILE A 5 -8.82 12.52 -11.95
CA ILE A 5 -9.83 12.55 -10.90
C ILE A 5 -10.54 11.19 -10.91
N SER A 6 -10.41 10.44 -9.80
CA SER A 6 -11.07 9.15 -9.67
C SER A 6 -12.56 9.29 -10.00
N ARG A 7 -13.08 8.45 -10.90
CA ARG A 7 -14.49 8.49 -11.33
C ARG A 7 -15.46 8.51 -10.15
N ARG A 8 -15.10 7.83 -9.05
CA ARG A 8 -15.88 7.86 -7.79
C ARG A 8 -15.89 9.23 -7.12
N ASN A 9 -14.77 9.95 -7.13
CA ASN A 9 -14.66 11.28 -6.55
C ASN A 9 -15.49 12.29 -7.34
N PHE A 10 -15.48 12.19 -8.67
CA PHE A 10 -16.34 12.99 -9.54
C PHE A 10 -17.83 12.77 -9.22
N LEU A 11 -18.29 11.52 -9.15
CA LEU A 11 -19.70 11.21 -8.84
C LEU A 11 -20.14 11.63 -7.43
N ARG A 12 -19.21 11.81 -6.50
CA ARG A 12 -19.48 12.27 -5.13
C ARG A 12 -19.29 13.78 -4.94
N GLY A 13 -19.06 14.54 -6.01
CA GLY A 13 -18.80 15.99 -5.94
C GLY A 13 -17.52 16.34 -5.18
N ARG A 14 -16.58 15.39 -5.04
CA ARG A 14 -15.28 15.61 -4.39
C ARG A 14 -14.24 15.96 -5.45
N PHE A 15 -14.10 17.25 -5.70
CA PHE A 15 -13.15 17.79 -6.68
C PHE A 15 -11.72 17.95 -6.11
N SER A 16 -11.55 17.75 -4.81
CA SER A 16 -10.25 17.79 -4.14
C SER A 16 -9.48 16.49 -4.39
N ARG A 17 -8.17 16.61 -4.65
CA ARG A 17 -7.26 15.47 -4.71
C ARG A 17 -7.23 14.78 -3.35
N ALA A 18 -7.57 13.49 -3.31
CA ALA A 18 -7.42 12.71 -2.10
C ALA A 18 -5.91 12.62 -1.74
N PRO A 19 -5.54 12.69 -0.46
CA PRO A 19 -4.17 12.46 -0.06
C PRO A 19 -3.71 11.07 -0.51
N ALA A 20 -2.43 10.95 -0.86
CA ALA A 20 -1.85 9.65 -1.21
C ALA A 20 -2.07 8.66 -0.07
N ALA A 21 -2.46 7.43 -0.42
CA ALA A 21 -2.70 6.40 0.57
C ALA A 21 -1.39 6.02 1.27
N LEU A 22 -1.39 5.99 2.61
CA LEU A 22 -0.24 5.54 3.37
C LEU A 22 -0.13 4.02 3.24
N ARG A 23 0.93 3.53 2.61
CA ARG A 23 1.18 2.10 2.45
C ARG A 23 1.82 1.50 3.70
N PRO A 24 1.67 0.17 3.93
CA PRO A 24 2.49 -0.53 4.91
C PRO A 24 3.98 -0.25 4.67
N PRO A 25 4.80 -0.19 5.74
CA PRO A 25 6.25 -0.10 5.57
C PRO A 25 6.75 -1.27 4.71
N TRP A 26 7.82 -1.04 3.96
CA TRP A 26 8.38 -2.00 3.00
C TRP A 26 7.47 -2.39 1.84
N ALA A 27 6.37 -1.66 1.62
CA ALA A 27 5.66 -1.72 0.35
C ALA A 27 6.59 -1.25 -0.77
N LEU A 28 6.50 -1.90 -1.93
CA LEU A 28 7.14 -1.44 -3.16
C LEU A 28 6.67 0.00 -3.52
N ALA A 29 7.41 0.64 -4.42
CA ALA A 29 6.99 1.91 -5.01
C ALA A 29 5.56 1.81 -5.56
N GLU A 30 4.76 2.88 -5.43
CA GLU A 30 3.31 2.86 -5.63
C GLU A 30 2.88 2.20 -6.95
N GLU A 31 3.54 2.53 -8.06
CA GLU A 31 3.24 1.96 -9.37
C GLU A 31 3.45 0.45 -9.41
N VAL A 32 4.58 -0.02 -8.88
CA VAL A 32 4.93 -1.45 -8.83
C VAL A 32 4.05 -2.18 -7.83
N PHE A 33 3.78 -1.58 -6.68
CA PHE A 33 2.87 -2.10 -5.67
C PHE A 33 1.48 -2.34 -6.24
N LEU A 34 0.94 -1.39 -7.01
CA LEU A 34 -0.39 -1.50 -7.59
C LEU A 34 -0.51 -2.66 -8.59
N GLN A 35 0.59 -3.04 -9.26
CA GLN A 35 0.65 -4.20 -10.15
C GLN A 35 0.88 -5.51 -9.39
N ALA A 36 1.70 -5.50 -8.35
CA ALA A 36 2.09 -6.70 -7.60
C ALA A 36 1.05 -7.14 -6.56
N CYS A 37 0.38 -6.18 -5.89
CA CYS A 37 -0.56 -6.49 -4.82
C CYS A 37 -1.89 -7.04 -5.38
N THR A 38 -2.21 -8.29 -5.03
CA THR A 38 -3.44 -8.99 -5.46
C THR A 38 -4.66 -8.66 -4.62
N ARG A 39 -4.51 -7.81 -3.57
CA ARG A 39 -5.60 -7.43 -2.65
C ARG A 39 -6.19 -8.63 -1.90
N CYS A 40 -5.38 -9.65 -1.62
CA CYS A 40 -5.78 -10.84 -0.86
C CYS A 40 -6.16 -10.54 0.60
N ALA A 41 -5.71 -9.39 1.13
CA ALA A 41 -5.92 -8.94 2.51
C ALA A 41 -5.23 -9.79 3.60
N ASP A 42 -4.33 -10.70 3.25
CA ASP A 42 -3.61 -11.55 4.22
C ASP A 42 -2.71 -10.76 5.19
N CYS A 43 -2.32 -9.54 4.82
CA CYS A 43 -1.54 -8.63 5.66
C CYS A 43 -2.35 -7.95 6.77
N LEU A 44 -3.69 -7.91 6.68
CA LEU A 44 -4.55 -7.26 7.67
C LEU A 44 -4.57 -8.01 9.03
N PRO A 45 -4.92 -9.32 9.09
CA PRO A 45 -5.09 -10.01 10.36
C PRO A 45 -3.77 -10.25 11.12
N VAL A 46 -2.63 -10.23 10.43
CA VAL A 46 -1.31 -10.42 11.05
C VAL A 46 -0.75 -9.15 11.68
N CYS A 47 -1.36 -7.98 11.43
CA CYS A 47 -0.92 -6.73 12.03
C CYS A 47 -1.28 -6.72 13.51
N PRO A 48 -0.30 -6.76 14.44
CA PRO A 48 -0.59 -6.86 15.88
C PRO A 48 -1.25 -5.60 16.45
N THR A 49 -1.04 -4.44 15.80
CA THR A 49 -1.66 -3.16 16.21
C THR A 49 -2.93 -2.85 15.42
N HIS A 50 -3.36 -3.74 14.51
CA HIS A 50 -4.58 -3.62 13.71
C HIS A 50 -4.73 -2.29 12.93
N ILE A 51 -3.62 -1.65 12.58
CA ILE A 51 -3.61 -0.37 11.84
C ILE A 51 -3.71 -0.56 10.31
N VAL A 52 -3.47 -1.78 9.81
CA VAL A 52 -3.56 -2.09 8.38
C VAL A 52 -5.01 -2.40 8.04
N ARG A 53 -5.57 -1.68 7.07
CA ARG A 53 -6.96 -1.85 6.62
C ARG A 53 -7.05 -1.80 5.09
N ASN A 54 -8.21 -2.16 4.55
CA ASN A 54 -8.50 -1.95 3.14
C ASN A 54 -8.78 -0.46 2.88
N GLY A 55 -7.97 0.15 2.03
CA GLY A 55 -8.20 1.48 1.49
C GLY A 55 -9.03 1.44 0.21
N ASP A 56 -9.03 2.55 -0.51
CA ASP A 56 -9.72 2.65 -1.78
C ASP A 56 -9.19 1.65 -2.79
N GLY A 57 -10.11 0.96 -3.48
CA GLY A 57 -9.75 -0.06 -4.45
C GLY A 57 -9.36 -1.41 -3.84
N GLY A 58 -9.42 -1.56 -2.51
CA GLY A 58 -9.14 -2.81 -1.80
C GLY A 58 -7.66 -3.08 -1.56
N TYR A 59 -6.80 -2.09 -1.76
CA TYR A 59 -5.40 -2.20 -1.41
C TYR A 59 -5.17 -1.92 0.08
N PRO A 60 -4.17 -2.56 0.72
CA PRO A 60 -3.88 -2.31 2.13
C PRO A 60 -3.31 -0.91 2.32
N VAL A 61 -3.80 -0.22 3.35
CA VAL A 61 -3.37 1.10 3.79
C VAL A 61 -3.17 1.11 5.30
N VAL A 62 -2.26 1.94 5.77
CA VAL A 62 -2.01 2.17 7.20
C VAL A 62 -2.87 3.33 7.68
N ASP A 63 -3.56 3.13 8.80
CA ASP A 63 -4.26 4.18 9.53
C ASP A 63 -3.63 4.47 10.89
N PHE A 64 -2.86 5.56 10.95
CA PHE A 64 -2.29 6.04 12.22
C PHE A 64 -3.33 6.63 13.18
N GLY A 65 -4.60 6.78 12.77
CA GLY A 65 -5.69 7.10 13.68
C GLY A 65 -6.12 5.92 14.56
N LEU A 66 -5.75 4.68 14.20
CA LEU A 66 -6.06 3.47 14.97
C LEU A 66 -4.95 3.06 15.94
N GLY A 67 -3.73 3.54 15.73
CA GLY A 67 -2.57 3.16 16.53
C GLY A 67 -1.26 3.43 15.77
N GLU A 68 -0.23 2.69 16.14
CA GLU A 68 1.12 2.86 15.61
C GLU A 68 1.64 1.62 14.90
N CYS A 69 2.59 1.83 13.99
CA CYS A 69 3.36 0.74 13.41
C CYS A 69 4.57 0.48 14.29
N THR A 70 4.71 -0.75 14.79
CA THR A 70 5.87 -1.16 15.60
C THR A 70 7.04 -1.67 14.75
N PHE A 71 6.95 -1.57 13.42
CA PHE A 71 7.95 -2.09 12.48
C PHE A 71 8.27 -3.59 12.69
N CYS A 72 7.28 -4.37 13.16
CA CYS A 72 7.44 -5.79 13.44
C CYS A 72 7.56 -6.69 12.19
N ALA A 73 7.39 -6.14 10.98
CA ALA A 73 7.44 -6.89 9.72
C ALA A 73 6.41 -8.04 9.60
N ALA A 74 5.41 -8.15 10.48
CA ALA A 74 4.44 -9.25 10.44
C ALA A 74 3.63 -9.32 9.13
N CYS A 75 3.39 -8.18 8.47
CA CYS A 75 2.69 -8.10 7.19
C CYS A 75 3.49 -8.59 5.97
N PHE A 76 4.80 -8.79 6.11
CA PHE A 76 5.67 -9.34 5.05
C PHE A 76 5.40 -10.82 4.84
N ALA A 77 5.46 -11.63 5.91
CA ALA A 77 5.41 -13.09 5.84
C ALA A 77 4.19 -13.67 5.10
N PRO A 78 2.96 -13.15 5.26
CA PRO A 78 1.81 -13.68 4.54
C PRO A 78 1.63 -13.08 3.13
N CYS A 79 2.49 -12.19 2.65
CA CYS A 79 2.32 -11.57 1.33
C CYS A 79 2.79 -12.51 0.21
N PRO A 80 1.88 -13.14 -0.57
CA PRO A 80 2.27 -14.16 -1.54
C PRO A 80 2.99 -13.58 -2.77
N THR A 81 2.76 -12.30 -3.07
CA THR A 81 3.32 -11.64 -4.26
C THR A 81 4.51 -10.72 -3.95
N GLN A 82 4.96 -10.69 -2.69
CA GLN A 82 6.07 -9.84 -2.25
C GLN A 82 5.87 -8.34 -2.58
N ALA A 83 4.61 -7.89 -2.67
CA ALA A 83 4.30 -6.46 -2.79
C ALA A 83 4.72 -5.67 -1.53
N ILE A 84 4.92 -6.36 -0.41
CA ILE A 84 5.57 -5.90 0.81
C ILE A 84 6.80 -6.80 0.99
N CYS A 85 8.01 -6.24 0.98
CA CYS A 85 9.27 -7.02 0.91
C CYS A 85 10.39 -6.43 1.78
N ILE A 86 11.07 -7.26 2.57
CA ILE A 86 12.23 -6.85 3.38
C ILE A 86 13.50 -7.22 2.62
N GLY A 87 14.10 -6.25 1.94
CA GLY A 87 15.33 -6.43 1.17
C GLY A 87 15.54 -5.29 0.17
N ASP A 88 16.79 -5.10 -0.24
CA ASP A 88 17.16 -4.07 -1.21
C ASP A 88 16.59 -4.46 -2.59
N ILE A 89 15.83 -3.53 -3.17
CA ILE A 89 15.54 -3.51 -4.60
C ILE A 89 16.88 -3.15 -5.25
N ASP A 90 17.72 -4.13 -5.52
CA ASP A 90 18.98 -3.92 -6.23
C ASP A 90 18.67 -3.33 -7.61
N GLU A 91 18.99 -2.05 -7.69
CA GLU A 91 19.22 -1.18 -8.84
C GLU A 91 19.77 -1.96 -10.05
N SER A 92 18.86 -2.46 -10.89
CA SER A 92 19.19 -3.04 -12.18
C SER A 92 19.28 -1.94 -13.23
N ASP A 93 20.16 -0.94 -13.05
CA ASP A 93 20.40 0.14 -14.03
C ASP A 93 21.85 0.68 -13.97
N GLU A 94 22.87 -0.19 -14.06
CA GLU A 94 24.18 0.22 -14.61
C GLU A 94 24.86 -0.99 -15.27
N LYS A 95 24.49 -1.26 -16.52
CA LYS A 95 25.36 -1.97 -17.46
C LYS A 95 25.23 -1.34 -18.84
N THR A 96 26.02 -0.30 -19.08
CA THR A 96 26.50 0.06 -20.42
C THR A 96 28.02 0.12 -20.37
#